data_AF-A0A672K3C8-F1
#
_entry.id   AF-A0A672K3C8-F1
#
_cell.length_a   1.000
_cell.length_b   1.000
_cell.length_c   1.000
_cell.angle_alpha   90.00
_cell.angle_beta   90.00
_cell.angle_gamma   90.00
#
_symmetry.space_group_name_H-M   'P 1'
#
loop_
_entity.id
_entity.type
_entity.pdbx_description
1 polymer ?
#
loop_
_entity_poly.entity_id
_entity_poly.type
_entity_poly.pdbx_seq_one_letter_code
_entity_poly.pdbx_strand_id
1 'polypeptide(L)'
;MELDCPVLMVIKDMDNQIFGAFSTHPFRLSEHYYGTGETFLYSFCPEIKVYRWKGENSYFVKGNTDSLQIGGGGQADGHEHHAQTFT
;
A
#
# COMPACT_ATOMS: atom_id res chain seq x y z
N MET A 1 14.34 -17.02 11.83
CA MET A 1 14.46 -16.17 10.64
C MET A 1 13.04 -15.86 10.20
N GLU A 2 12.62 -14.60 10.23
CA GLU A 2 11.40 -14.22 9.52
C GLU A 2 11.65 -14.50 8.04
N LEU A 3 10.72 -15.22 7.41
CA LEU A 3 10.79 -15.48 5.98
C LEU A 3 10.30 -14.21 5.28
N ASP A 4 11.14 -13.60 4.45
CA ASP A 4 10.72 -12.53 3.55
C ASP A 4 9.80 -13.13 2.48
N CYS A 5 8.52 -13.30 2.80
CA CYS A 5 7.49 -13.73 1.86
C CYS A 5 6.71 -12.50 1.37
N PRO A 6 7.11 -11.91 0.22
CA PRO A 6 6.39 -10.79 -0.31
C PRO A 6 4.97 -11.19 -0.72
N VAL A 7 4.03 -10.26 -0.56
CA VAL A 7 2.61 -10.46 -0.83
C VAL A 7 2.18 -9.51 -1.93
N LEU A 8 1.60 -10.05 -3.00
CA LEU A 8 0.87 -9.28 -3.99
C LEU A 8 -0.63 -9.31 -3.64
N MET A 9 -1.13 -8.20 -3.13
CA MET A 9 -2.55 -8.01 -2.83
C MET A 9 -3.26 -7.46 -4.06
N VAL A 10 -4.30 -8.15 -4.53
CA VAL A 10 -5.16 -7.74 -5.64
C VAL A 10 -6.56 -7.48 -5.11
N ILE A 11 -7.11 -6.30 -5.40
CA ILE A 11 -8.46 -5.89 -5.05
C ILE A 11 -9.21 -5.61 -6.35
N LYS A 12 -10.42 -6.17 -6.45
CA LYS A 12 -11.41 -5.79 -7.46
C LYS A 12 -12.66 -5.30 -6.71
N ASP A 13 -13.06 -4.07 -6.97
CA ASP A 13 -14.27 -3.52 -6.34
C ASP A 13 -15.54 -3.82 -7.15
N MET A 14 -16.67 -3.32 -6.66
CA MET A 14 -17.99 -3.52 -7.27
C MET A 14 -18.16 -2.77 -8.61
N ASP A 15 -17.31 -1.77 -8.87
CA ASP A 15 -17.30 -0.97 -10.11
C ASP A 15 -16.31 -1.54 -11.14
N ASN A 16 -15.76 -2.73 -10.89
CA ASN A 16 -14.75 -3.41 -11.71
C ASN A 16 -13.38 -2.71 -11.77
N GLN A 17 -13.09 -1.78 -10.86
CA GLN A 17 -11.75 -1.22 -10.76
C GLN A 17 -10.82 -2.24 -10.13
N ILE A 18 -9.61 -2.37 -10.70
CA ILE A 18 -8.56 -3.27 -10.17
C ILE A 18 -7.43 -2.42 -9.63
N PHE A 19 -7.06 -2.65 -8.38
CA PHE A 19 -5.95 -1.99 -7.71
C PHE A 19 -5.37 -2.91 -6.64
N GLY A 20 -4.29 -2.48 -6.00
CA GLY A 20 -3.67 -3.28 -4.97
C GLY A 20 -2.31 -2.78 -4.53
N ALA A 21 -1.57 -3.68 -3.90
CA ALA A 21 -0.26 -3.40 -3.35
C ALA A 21 0.67 -4.60 -3.48
N PHE A 22 1.96 -4.32 -3.68
CA PHE A 22 3.02 -5.26 -3.39
C PHE A 22 3.61 -4.90 -2.02
N SER A 23 3.54 -5.84 -1.08
CA SER A 23 4.15 -5.74 0.23
C SER A 23 5.39 -6.62 0.28
N THR A 24 6.48 -6.04 0.79
CA THR A 24 7.77 -6.74 0.98
C THR A 24 7.72 -7.78 2.09
N HIS A 25 6.73 -7.67 2.97
CA HIS A 25 6.54 -8.55 4.12
C HIS A 25 5.10 -9.08 4.18
N PRO A 26 4.87 -10.26 4.75
CA PRO A 26 3.52 -10.75 5.00
C PRO A 26 2.74 -9.83 5.94
N PHE A 27 1.43 -9.78 5.75
CA PHE A 27 0.56 -8.97 6.60
C PHE A 27 0.50 -9.54 8.02
N ARG A 28 0.75 -8.68 8.99
CA ARG A 28 0.72 -8.99 10.43
C ARG A 28 0.21 -7.81 11.24
N LEU A 29 -0.33 -8.13 12.42
CA LEU A 29 -0.61 -7.14 13.45
C LEU A 29 0.71 -6.51 13.92
N SER A 30 0.74 -5.19 14.02
CA SER A 30 1.96 -4.47 14.40
C SER A 30 1.63 -3.10 14.99
N GLU A 31 2.24 -2.76 16.12
CA GLU A 31 2.13 -1.44 16.74
C GLU A 31 2.77 -0.35 15.85
N HIS A 32 3.83 -0.71 15.13
CA HIS A 32 4.60 0.16 14.24
C HIS A 32 4.42 -0.21 12.76
N TYR A 33 4.73 0.73 11.88
CA TYR A 33 4.83 0.43 10.46
C TYR A 33 6.02 -0.51 10.18
N TYR A 34 5.85 -1.38 9.20
CA TYR A 34 6.87 -2.33 8.74
C TYR A 34 6.89 -2.41 7.21
N GLY A 35 7.92 -3.06 6.65
CA GLY A 35 8.19 -3.13 5.22
C GLY A 35 9.42 -2.35 4.81
N THR A 36 9.79 -2.44 3.53
CA THR A 36 10.88 -1.67 2.92
C THR A 36 10.36 -0.77 1.81
N GLY A 37 11.23 0.10 1.29
CA GLY A 37 10.97 0.98 0.15
C GLY A 37 10.66 0.29 -1.17
N GLU A 38 10.78 -1.04 -1.24
CA GLU A 38 10.35 -1.84 -2.39
C GLU A 38 8.83 -2.11 -2.38
N THR A 39 8.14 -1.76 -1.29
CA THR A 39 6.67 -1.76 -1.22
C THR A 39 6.11 -0.72 -2.20
N PHE A 40 5.06 -1.07 -2.94
CA PHE A 40 4.42 -0.14 -3.88
C PHE A 40 2.91 -0.38 -3.99
N LEU A 41 2.18 0.65 -4.37
CA LEU A 41 0.77 0.55 -4.76
C LEU A 41 0.65 0.46 -6.28
N TYR A 42 -0.44 -0.09 -6.77
CA TYR A 42 -0.76 -0.06 -8.19
C TYR A 42 -2.27 0.04 -8.44
N SER A 43 -2.64 0.53 -9.61
CA SER A 43 -4.02 0.56 -10.10
C SER A 43 -4.06 0.33 -11.60
N PHE A 44 -5.20 -0.15 -12.11
CA PHE A 44 -5.49 -0.26 -13.53
C PHE A 44 -6.53 0.80 -13.90
N CYS A 45 -6.14 1.76 -14.75
CA CYS A 45 -7.08 2.75 -15.31
C CYS A 45 -6.52 3.46 -16.55
N PRO A 46 -6.85 3.01 -17.78
CA PRO A 46 -7.08 1.61 -18.19
C PRO A 46 -5.76 0.80 -18.27
N GLU A 47 -4.62 1.48 -18.28
CA GLU A 47 -3.29 0.89 -18.21
C GLU A 47 -2.84 0.76 -16.75
N ILE A 48 -1.82 -0.08 -16.51
CA ILE A 48 -1.24 -0.23 -15.18
C ILE A 48 -0.46 1.04 -14.80
N LYS A 49 -0.77 1.57 -13.61
CA LYS A 49 0.00 2.63 -12.95
C LYS A 49 0.58 2.07 -11.66
N VAL A 50 1.87 2.32 -11.42
CA VAL A 50 2.57 1.84 -10.24
C VAL A 50 3.16 3.01 -9.47
N TYR A 51 2.82 3.11 -8.19
CA TYR A 51 3.20 4.17 -7.27
C TYR A 51 4.26 3.63 -6.31
N ARG A 52 5.52 3.98 -6.59
CA ARG A 52 6.68 3.59 -5.77
C ARG A 52 6.91 4.58 -4.65
N TRP A 53 7.61 4.11 -3.62
CA TRP A 53 8.10 4.93 -2.52
C TRP A 53 8.92 6.12 -3.02
N LYS A 54 8.70 7.30 -2.43
CA LYS A 54 9.44 8.52 -2.77
C LYS A 54 10.60 8.83 -1.83
N GLY A 55 10.72 8.12 -0.72
CA GLY A 55 11.77 8.39 0.26
C GLY A 55 11.36 9.31 1.40
N GLU A 56 10.09 9.74 1.50
CA GLU A 56 9.69 10.77 2.49
C GLU A 56 9.58 10.19 3.91
N ASN A 57 9.01 8.99 4.02
CA ASN A 57 8.88 8.28 5.30
C ASN A 57 8.81 6.76 5.09
N SER A 58 8.91 6.00 6.19
CA SER A 58 8.88 4.53 6.18
C SER A 58 7.53 3.94 6.62
N TYR A 59 6.42 4.64 6.38
CA TYR A 59 5.08 4.21 6.79
C TYR A 59 4.43 3.28 5.76
N PHE A 60 5.10 2.16 5.47
CA PHE A 60 4.69 1.27 4.38
C PHE A 60 3.45 0.45 4.69
N VAL A 61 3.47 -0.39 5.73
CA VAL A 61 2.36 -1.26 6.10
C VAL A 61 2.13 -1.24 7.60
N LYS A 62 0.86 -1.18 8.03
CA LYS A 62 0.46 -1.36 9.42
C LYS A 62 -0.83 -2.17 9.50
N GLY A 63 -0.83 -3.22 10.32
CA GLY A 63 -2.01 -4.04 10.59
C GLY A 63 -2.50 -3.84 12.01
N ASN A 64 -3.80 -3.63 12.18
CA ASN A 64 -4.53 -3.65 13.44
C ASN A 64 -5.61 -4.74 13.37
N THR A 65 -6.32 -5.00 14.47
CA THR A 65 -7.43 -5.97 14.52
C THR A 65 -8.56 -5.63 13.55
N ASP A 66 -8.78 -4.33 13.30
CA ASP A 66 -9.93 -3.84 12.54
C ASP A 66 -9.54 -3.25 11.17
N SER A 67 -8.24 -3.14 10.88
CA SER A 67 -7.78 -2.51 9.64
C SER A 67 -6.40 -2.95 9.20
N LEU A 68 -6.20 -2.92 7.88
CA LEU A 68 -4.89 -3.01 7.24
C LEU A 68 -4.65 -1.71 6.47
N GLN A 69 -3.56 -1.03 6.77
CA GLN A 69 -3.14 0.19 6.11
C GLN A 69 -1.87 -0.05 5.30
N ILE A 70 -1.84 0.47 4.06
CA ILE A 70 -0.67 0.45 3.19
C ILE A 70 -0.46 1.87 2.64
N GLY A 71 0.70 2.47 2.89
CA GLY A 71 1.03 3.85 2.51
C GLY A 71 0.45 4.90 3.47
N GLY A 72 0.88 4.89 4.73
CA GLY A 72 0.49 5.89 5.72
C GLY A 72 1.18 7.25 5.53
N GLY A 73 0.77 8.27 6.30
CA GLY A 73 1.44 9.59 6.30
C GLY A 73 0.90 10.62 5.30
N GLY A 74 -0.10 10.28 4.48
CA GLY A 74 -0.79 11.25 3.63
C GLY A 74 -1.75 12.16 4.40
N GLN A 75 -1.83 13.44 4.00
CA GLN A 75 -2.89 14.35 4.40
C GLN A 75 -4.18 13.88 3.70
N ALA A 76 -5.23 13.57 4.46
CA ALA A 76 -6.53 13.19 3.91
C ALA A 76 -7.28 14.43 3.41
N ASP A 77 -6.84 15.02 2.30
CA ASP A 77 -7.56 16.12 1.66
C ASP A 77 -8.59 15.51 0.70
N GLY A 78 -9.88 15.72 0.99
CA GLY A 78 -11.05 15.06 0.40
C GLY A 78 -11.36 15.38 -1.07
N HIS A 79 -10.35 15.37 -1.94
CA HIS A 79 -10.50 15.49 -3.37
C HIS A 79 -9.85 14.28 -4.07
N GLU A 80 -10.69 13.47 -4.72
CA GLU A 80 -10.42 12.19 -5.40
C GLU A 80 -9.35 12.21 -6.51
N HIS A 81 -8.63 13.32 -6.70
CA HIS A 81 -7.65 13.50 -7.77
C HIS A 81 -6.19 13.24 -7.35
N HIS A 82 -5.94 12.99 -6.06
CA HIS A 82 -4.59 12.86 -5.52
C HIS A 82 -4.39 11.65 -4.59
N ALA A 83 -4.69 10.44 -5.09
CA ALA A 83 -3.85 9.27 -4.76
C ALA A 83 -2.41 9.41 -5.34
N GLN A 84 -1.99 10.65 -5.60
CA GLN A 84 -0.67 11.03 -6.05
C GLN A 84 0.19 11.10 -4.81
N THR A 85 0.88 9.99 -4.55
CA THR A 85 2.13 9.86 -3.77
C THR A 85 1.99 8.81 -2.69
N PHE A 86 2.55 7.64 -2.97
CA PHE A 86 2.90 6.67 -1.95
C PHE A 86 4.17 7.16 -1.24
N THR A 87 4.03 7.48 0.05
CA THR A 87 5.06 7.92 1.01
C THR A 87 6.22 8.72 0.43
#